data_AF-A0A932KX46-F1
#
_entry.id   AF-A0A932KX46-F1
#
_cell.length_a   1.000
_cell.length_b   1.000
_cell.length_c   1.000
_cell.angle_alpha   90.00
_cell.angle_beta   90.00
_cell.angle_gamma   90.00
#
_symmetry.space_group_name_H-M   'P 1'
#
loop_
_entity.id
_entity.type
_entity.pdbx_description
1 polymer ?
#
loop_
_entity_poly.entity_id
_entity_poly.type
_entity_poly.pdbx_seq_one_letter_code
_entity_poly.pdbx_strand_id
1 'polypeptide(L)'
;MAEIHDPKRKPKPGDGVVFNGYSIRIDGVRYPYKEQPLEKSPAEGIKVRPCTLEGNESTDVAFIEFEPGARGPIERFTGDREIIDYYATGDGYFLAVDPEGKIYYTELGKTEGDGGTYIRYGKDWTIMWAVAKDGQGLYIIELCTPPWDSKDCKYLDPTDLSLPAGFKEFYDRIVSLNNTS
;
A
#
# COMPACT_ATOMS: atom_id res chain seq x y z
N MET A 1 -13.28 0.04 11.83
CA MET A 1 -13.50 1.33 11.15
C MET A 1 -12.23 1.68 10.41
N ALA A 2 -12.28 1.91 9.10
CA ALA A 2 -11.15 2.53 8.40
C ALA A 2 -11.11 4.01 8.77
N GLU A 3 -10.01 4.45 9.37
CA GLU A 3 -9.72 5.87 9.54
C GLU A 3 -8.74 6.26 8.43
N ILE A 4 -9.26 6.89 7.37
CA ILE A 4 -8.42 7.66 6.46
C ILE A 4 -8.08 8.94 7.21
N HIS A 5 -6.90 9.01 7.82
CA HIS A 5 -6.48 10.22 8.52
C HIS A 5 -6.23 11.37 7.53
N ASP A 6 -6.80 12.53 7.86
CA ASP A 6 -6.72 13.77 7.09
C ASP A 6 -5.25 14.08 6.68
N PRO A 7 -4.95 14.23 5.37
CA PRO A 7 -3.60 14.50 4.87
C PRO A 7 -3.00 15.82 5.37
N LYS A 8 -3.77 16.68 6.04
CA LYS A 8 -3.29 17.94 6.64
C LYS A 8 -2.84 17.79 8.10
N ARG A 9 -3.02 16.63 8.73
CA ARG A 9 -2.56 16.39 10.11
C ARG A 9 -1.06 16.08 10.10
N LYS A 10 -0.26 17.00 10.64
CA LYS A 10 1.16 16.73 10.91
C LYS A 10 1.28 15.56 11.90
N PRO A 11 2.15 14.56 11.64
CA PRO A 11 2.39 13.47 12.59
C PRO A 11 2.84 14.03 13.93
N LYS A 12 2.21 13.59 15.03
CA LYS A 12 2.71 13.86 16.38
C LYS A 12 3.68 12.76 16.79
N PRO A 13 4.66 13.04 17.68
CA PRO A 13 5.40 12.00 18.36
C PRO A 13 4.41 11.02 19.02
N GLY A 14 4.34 9.78 18.51
CA GLY A 14 3.34 8.78 18.91
C GLY A 14 2.42 8.28 17.80
N ASP A 15 2.35 8.97 16.65
CA ASP A 15 1.41 8.65 15.56
C ASP A 15 1.90 7.56 14.57
N GLY A 16 2.84 6.68 14.98
CA GLY A 16 3.24 5.49 14.20
C GLY A 16 4.21 5.77 13.04
N VAL A 17 5.26 4.96 12.96
CA VAL A 17 6.30 4.83 11.92
C VAL A 17 7.17 6.06 11.59
N VAL A 18 8.37 6.11 12.20
CA VAL A 18 9.46 7.04 11.86
C VAL A 18 10.65 6.24 11.35
N PHE A 19 11.06 6.48 10.11
CA PHE A 19 12.18 5.82 9.44
C PHE A 19 13.46 6.65 9.55
N ASN A 20 14.51 6.07 10.15
CA ASN A 20 15.83 6.68 10.18
C ASN A 20 16.90 5.75 9.53
N GLY A 21 16.53 5.02 8.48
CA GLY A 21 17.43 4.16 7.70
C GLY A 21 17.88 2.84 8.36
N TYR A 22 17.56 2.61 9.64
CA TYR A 22 18.00 1.41 10.39
C TYR A 22 16.94 0.81 11.31
N SER A 23 15.77 1.44 11.42
CA SER A 23 14.73 0.99 12.35
C SER A 23 13.35 1.52 11.98
N ILE A 24 12.31 0.78 12.34
CA ILE A 24 10.90 1.10 12.19
C ILE A 24 10.29 1.32 13.57
N ARG A 25 9.40 2.30 13.72
CA ARG A 25 8.67 2.51 14.98
C ARG A 25 7.22 2.05 14.87
N ILE A 26 6.82 1.08 15.68
CA ILE A 26 5.43 0.60 15.77
C ILE A 26 4.98 0.84 17.20
N ASP A 27 3.89 1.58 17.39
CA ASP A 27 3.34 1.95 18.71
C ASP A 27 4.38 2.55 19.68
N GLY A 28 5.27 3.38 19.13
CA GLY A 28 6.34 4.02 19.90
C GLY A 28 7.55 3.14 20.22
N VAL A 29 7.49 1.84 19.94
CA VAL A 29 8.62 0.90 20.09
C VAL A 29 9.46 0.90 18.82
N ARG A 30 10.78 0.96 18.97
CA ARG A 30 11.73 0.93 17.84
C ARG A 30 12.23 -0.49 17.60
N TYR A 31 12.04 -0.98 16.39
CA TYR A 31 12.55 -2.26 15.91
C TYR A 31 13.62 -2.05 14.85
N PRO A 32 14.85 -2.53 15.04
CA PRO A 32 15.80 -2.69 13.94
C PRO A 32 15.21 -3.60 12.87
N TYR A 33 15.50 -3.32 11.60
CA TYR A 33 15.09 -4.20 10.51
C TYR A 33 16.29 -4.70 9.72
N LYS A 34 16.12 -5.87 9.11
CA LYS A 34 17.06 -6.44 8.14
C LYS A 34 16.32 -6.68 6.84
N GLU A 35 16.82 -6.09 5.77
CA GLU A 35 16.33 -6.34 4.41
C GLU A 35 16.64 -7.78 4.02
N GLN A 36 15.65 -8.44 3.43
CA GLN A 36 15.76 -9.75 2.82
C GLN A 36 16.00 -9.59 1.32
N PRO A 37 16.45 -10.65 0.63
CA PRO A 37 16.54 -10.64 -0.84
C PRO A 37 15.22 -10.21 -1.48
N LEU A 38 15.31 -9.56 -2.64
CA LEU A 38 14.14 -9.15 -3.42
C LEU A 38 13.24 -10.36 -3.70
N GLU A 39 11.94 -10.17 -3.51
CA GLU A 39 10.97 -11.16 -3.91
C GLU A 39 10.73 -11.13 -5.41
N LYS A 40 10.09 -12.19 -5.91
CA LYS A 40 9.57 -12.19 -7.27
C LYS A 40 8.56 -11.05 -7.39
N SER A 41 8.82 -10.17 -8.34
CA SER A 41 7.97 -9.02 -8.64
C SER A 41 6.50 -9.45 -8.85
N PRO A 42 5.53 -8.79 -8.18
CA PRO A 42 4.11 -9.12 -8.31
C PRO A 42 3.53 -8.65 -9.64
N ALA A 43 4.09 -7.59 -10.24
CA ALA A 43 3.77 -7.10 -11.57
C ALA A 43 4.91 -6.25 -12.13
N GLU A 44 4.93 -6.05 -13.44
CA GLU A 44 5.94 -5.25 -14.13
C GLU A 44 6.08 -3.85 -13.50
N GLY A 45 7.33 -3.42 -13.28
CA GLY A 45 7.64 -2.13 -12.65
C GLY A 45 7.48 -2.10 -11.13
N ILE A 46 7.20 -3.23 -10.47
CA ILE A 46 7.08 -3.30 -9.00
C ILE A 46 8.20 -4.12 -8.39
N LYS A 47 8.86 -3.58 -7.36
CA LYS A 47 9.89 -4.28 -6.57
C LYS A 47 9.44 -4.36 -5.13
N VAL A 48 9.46 -5.55 -4.56
CA VAL A 48 9.13 -5.81 -3.15
C VAL A 48 10.39 -6.29 -2.44
N ARG A 49 10.75 -5.59 -1.36
CA ARG A 49 11.87 -5.94 -0.48
C ARG A 49 11.35 -6.23 0.91
N PRO A 50 11.14 -7.51 1.27
CA PRO A 50 10.73 -7.88 2.61
C PRO A 50 11.80 -7.51 3.63
N CYS A 51 11.36 -7.26 4.85
CA CYS A 51 12.18 -6.89 5.98
C CYS A 51 11.75 -7.71 7.20
N THR A 52 12.72 -8.27 7.91
CA THR A 52 12.47 -8.89 9.22
C THR A 52 12.72 -7.86 10.32
N LEU A 53 11.79 -7.75 11.27
CA LEU A 53 11.95 -6.91 12.45
C LEU A 53 12.63 -7.69 13.58
N GLU A 54 13.77 -7.19 14.07
CA GLU A 54 14.46 -7.81 15.19
C GLU A 54 13.63 -7.66 16.47
N GLY A 55 13.23 -8.79 17.06
CA GLY A 55 12.43 -8.82 18.28
C GLY A 55 10.93 -8.64 18.08
N ASN A 56 10.43 -8.66 16.84
CA ASN A 56 9.00 -8.71 16.52
C ASN A 56 8.74 -9.71 15.40
N GLU A 57 8.29 -10.91 15.79
CA GLU A 57 7.91 -11.99 14.86
C GLU A 57 6.42 -11.95 14.48
N SER A 58 5.66 -10.98 15.02
CA SER A 58 4.22 -10.85 14.78
C SER A 58 3.87 -9.91 13.63
N THR A 59 4.85 -9.23 13.05
CA THR A 59 4.66 -8.23 12.00
C THR A 59 5.69 -8.43 10.90
N ASP A 60 5.23 -8.62 9.68
CA ASP A 60 6.08 -8.49 8.50
C ASP A 60 6.12 -7.05 8.04
N VAL A 61 7.24 -6.69 7.43
CA VAL A 61 7.42 -5.40 6.78
C VAL A 61 7.91 -5.61 5.36
N ALA A 62 7.40 -4.82 4.43
CA ALA A 62 7.97 -4.75 3.08
C ALA A 62 8.20 -3.30 2.65
N PHE A 63 9.29 -3.08 1.91
CA PHE A 63 9.47 -1.88 1.12
C PHE A 63 9.05 -2.17 -0.31
N ILE A 64 8.12 -1.38 -0.82
CA ILE A 64 7.53 -1.58 -2.13
C ILE A 64 7.81 -0.34 -2.98
N GLU A 65 8.52 -0.56 -4.07
CA GLU A 65 8.88 0.46 -5.05
C GLU A 65 8.09 0.21 -6.33
N PHE A 66 7.40 1.23 -6.81
CA PHE A 66 6.71 1.24 -8.10
C PHE A 66 7.43 2.21 -9.03
N GLU A 67 7.78 1.75 -10.22
CA GLU A 67 8.30 2.58 -11.30
C GLU A 67 7.19 3.44 -11.93
N PRO A 68 7.51 4.57 -12.57
CA PRO A 68 6.53 5.34 -13.34
C PRO A 68 5.77 4.47 -14.34
N GLY A 69 4.44 4.57 -14.34
CA GLY A 69 3.57 3.75 -15.18
C GLY A 69 3.30 2.34 -14.64
N ALA A 70 3.92 1.92 -13.53
CA ALA A 70 3.63 0.63 -12.91
C ALA A 70 2.21 0.57 -12.35
N ARG A 71 1.64 -0.64 -12.34
CA ARG A 71 0.32 -0.91 -11.77
C ARG A 71 0.33 -2.24 -11.03
N GLY A 72 -0.10 -2.19 -9.78
CA GLY A 72 -0.32 -3.37 -8.95
C GLY A 72 -1.47 -4.23 -9.46
N PRO A 73 -1.49 -5.51 -9.09
CA PRO A 73 -2.67 -6.33 -9.31
C PRO A 73 -3.85 -5.81 -8.48
N ILE A 74 -5.07 -6.28 -8.82
CA ILE A 74 -6.24 -6.08 -7.95
C ILE A 74 -6.22 -7.19 -6.91
N GLU A 75 -6.05 -6.82 -5.65
CA GLU A 75 -5.84 -7.74 -4.54
C GLU A 75 -7.01 -7.72 -3.60
N ARG A 76 -7.65 -8.87 -3.37
CA ARG A 76 -8.64 -9.06 -2.33
C ARG A 76 -8.04 -9.84 -1.17
N PHE A 77 -7.99 -9.21 -0.01
CA PHE A 77 -7.53 -9.84 1.22
C PHE A 77 -8.66 -10.63 1.86
N THR A 78 -8.37 -11.86 2.26
CA THR A 78 -9.36 -12.81 2.79
C THR A 78 -9.00 -13.33 4.19
N GLY A 79 -7.74 -13.18 4.59
CA GLY A 79 -7.29 -13.50 5.95
C GLY A 79 -7.49 -12.34 6.92
N ASP A 80 -7.41 -12.63 8.22
CA ASP A 80 -7.67 -11.70 9.32
C ASP A 80 -6.51 -10.72 9.60
N ARG A 81 -5.70 -10.40 8.58
CA ARG A 81 -4.56 -9.47 8.72
C ARG A 81 -5.01 -8.02 8.67
N GLU A 82 -4.36 -7.22 9.50
CA GLU A 82 -4.32 -5.77 9.35
C GLU A 82 -3.06 -5.40 8.56
N ILE A 83 -3.26 -4.57 7.55
CA ILE A 83 -2.19 -4.02 6.71
C ILE A 83 -2.21 -2.50 6.85
N ILE A 84 -1.01 -1.94 7.03
CA ILE A 84 -0.80 -0.50 7.09
C ILE A 84 0.24 -0.13 6.03
N ASP A 85 -0.20 0.62 5.03
CA ASP A 85 0.68 1.21 4.03
C ASP A 85 1.03 2.63 4.42
N TYR A 86 2.32 2.85 4.67
CA TYR A 86 2.90 4.17 4.76
C TYR A 86 3.40 4.61 3.38
N TYR A 87 2.71 5.57 2.81
CA TYR A 87 3.14 6.24 1.60
C TYR A 87 4.23 7.27 1.93
N ALA A 88 5.45 6.99 1.46
CA ALA A 88 6.64 7.74 1.82
C ALA A 88 6.94 8.87 0.83
N THR A 89 6.82 8.64 -0.48
CA THR A 89 7.10 9.64 -1.53
C THR A 89 6.54 9.20 -2.89
N GLY A 90 6.46 10.14 -3.84
CA GLY A 90 6.15 9.89 -5.25
C GLY A 90 4.81 10.45 -5.70
N ASP A 91 4.27 9.93 -6.80
CA ASP A 91 2.91 10.22 -7.26
C ASP A 91 2.19 8.90 -7.60
N GLY A 92 0.95 8.73 -7.16
CA GLY A 92 0.23 7.48 -7.37
C GLY A 92 -1.27 7.58 -7.18
N TYR A 93 -1.96 6.50 -7.52
CA TYR A 93 -3.39 6.33 -7.37
C TYR A 93 -3.65 5.10 -6.51
N PHE A 94 -4.57 5.24 -5.58
CA PHE A 94 -5.08 4.14 -4.77
C PHE A 94 -6.57 3.97 -5.02
N LEU A 95 -6.96 2.75 -5.41
CA LEU A 95 -8.34 2.33 -5.56
C LEU A 95 -8.62 1.23 -4.56
N ALA A 96 -9.69 1.37 -3.79
CA ALA A 96 -10.10 0.36 -2.84
C ALA A 96 -11.61 0.14 -2.79
N VAL A 97 -11.99 -1.04 -2.36
CA VAL A 97 -13.36 -1.43 -2.01
C VAL A 97 -13.32 -1.96 -0.59
N ASP A 98 -14.15 -1.40 0.28
CA ASP A 98 -14.29 -1.91 1.65
C ASP A 98 -15.23 -3.14 1.72
N PRO A 99 -15.31 -3.83 2.87
CA PRO A 99 -16.17 -5.01 3.03
C PRO A 99 -17.67 -4.74 2.84
N GLU A 100 -18.10 -3.48 2.88
CA GLU A 100 -19.49 -3.06 2.62
C GLU A 100 -19.75 -2.79 1.13
N GLY A 101 -18.71 -2.89 0.29
CA GLY A 101 -18.78 -2.67 -1.15
C GLY A 101 -18.63 -1.21 -1.58
N LYS A 102 -18.23 -0.32 -0.66
CA LYS A 102 -18.01 1.09 -0.98
C LYS A 102 -16.65 1.30 -1.64
N ILE A 103 -16.66 2.04 -2.74
CA ILE A 103 -15.46 2.35 -3.52
C ILE A 103 -14.80 3.63 -3.00
N TYR A 104 -13.48 3.57 -2.81
CA TYR A 104 -12.61 4.68 -2.46
C TYR A 104 -11.59 4.88 -3.57
N TYR A 105 -11.39 6.13 -3.95
CA TYR A 105 -10.39 6.53 -4.91
C TYR A 105 -9.65 7.74 -4.35
N THR A 106 -8.32 7.68 -4.35
CA THR A 106 -7.49 8.83 -4.02
C THR A 106 -6.30 8.91 -4.97
N GLU A 107 -6.01 10.13 -5.39
CA GLU A 107 -4.73 10.52 -5.95
C GLU A 107 -3.81 10.90 -4.79
N LEU A 108 -2.56 10.50 -4.88
CA LEU A 108 -1.53 10.72 -3.90
C LEU A 108 -0.39 11.42 -4.63
N GLY A 109 -0.06 12.63 -4.20
CA GLY A 109 1.14 13.32 -4.63
C GLY A 109 1.83 13.86 -3.39
N LYS A 110 3.11 13.53 -3.21
CA LYS A 110 3.92 14.05 -2.10
C LYS A 110 5.23 14.61 -2.60
N THR A 111 5.52 15.79 -2.09
CA THR A 111 6.86 16.34 -2.03
C THR A 111 7.59 15.82 -0.79
N GLU A 112 8.92 15.67 -0.90
CA GLU A 112 9.80 15.25 0.19
C GLU A 112 9.58 16.12 1.45
N GLY A 113 9.21 15.52 2.59
CA GLY A 113 9.06 16.22 3.89
C GLY A 113 7.65 16.36 4.47
N ASP A 114 6.58 15.96 3.76
CA ASP A 114 5.19 16.17 4.18
C ASP A 114 4.62 15.13 5.19
N GLY A 115 5.48 14.36 5.87
CA GLY A 115 5.08 13.47 6.98
C GLY A 115 4.24 12.23 6.61
N GLY A 116 4.22 11.83 5.33
CA GLY A 116 3.55 10.62 4.81
C GLY A 116 2.02 10.54 4.92
N THR A 117 1.42 9.55 4.26
CA THR A 117 -0.02 9.22 4.34
C THR A 117 -0.12 7.75 4.75
N TYR A 118 -0.99 7.43 5.69
CA TYR A 118 -1.22 6.04 6.11
C TYR A 118 -2.55 5.55 5.58
N ILE A 119 -2.56 4.36 4.99
CA ILE A 119 -3.77 3.65 4.61
C ILE A 119 -3.82 2.34 5.40
N ARG A 120 -4.92 2.13 6.12
CA ARG A 120 -5.17 0.89 6.87
C ARG A 120 -6.31 0.11 6.23
N TYR A 121 -6.05 -1.15 5.93
CA TYR A 121 -7.01 -2.10 5.36
C TYR A 121 -6.73 -3.51 5.88
N GLY A 122 -7.53 -4.49 5.48
CA GLY A 122 -7.40 -5.85 5.96
C GLY A 122 -8.43 -6.78 5.35
N LYS A 123 -8.91 -7.74 6.14
CA LYS A 123 -9.89 -8.74 5.68
C LYS A 123 -11.05 -8.13 4.88
N ASP A 124 -11.36 -8.77 3.75
CA ASP A 124 -12.43 -8.47 2.80
C ASP A 124 -12.29 -7.14 2.04
N TRP A 125 -11.18 -6.41 2.26
CA TRP A 125 -10.83 -5.28 1.40
C TRP A 125 -10.32 -5.77 0.05
N THR A 126 -10.63 -4.98 -0.98
CA THR A 126 -10.02 -5.12 -2.30
C THR A 126 -9.26 -3.84 -2.62
N ILE A 127 -8.00 -3.93 -3.05
CA ILE A 127 -7.18 -2.75 -3.35
C ILE A 127 -6.49 -2.85 -4.71
N MET A 128 -5.99 -1.72 -5.19
CA MET A 128 -5.02 -1.63 -6.27
C MET A 128 -4.22 -0.32 -6.15
N TRP A 129 -2.92 -0.42 -6.39
CA TRP A 129 -2.00 0.71 -6.53
C TRP A 129 -1.63 0.95 -7.99
N ALA A 130 -1.45 2.21 -8.39
CA ALA A 130 -0.94 2.57 -9.72
C ALA A 130 -0.12 3.87 -9.67
N VAL A 131 0.72 4.09 -10.67
CA VAL A 131 1.60 5.28 -10.76
C VAL A 131 1.43 5.94 -12.11
N ALA A 132 1.31 7.26 -12.18
CA ALA A 132 1.30 7.95 -13.48
C ALA A 132 2.61 7.72 -14.25
N LYS A 133 2.58 7.68 -15.58
CA LYS A 133 3.78 7.42 -16.40
C LYS A 133 4.80 8.56 -16.37
N ASP A 134 4.32 9.78 -16.19
CA ASP A 134 5.09 11.01 -16.05
C ASP A 134 5.43 11.35 -14.58
N GLY A 135 4.96 10.54 -13.63
CA GLY A 135 5.23 10.70 -12.21
C GLY A 135 6.63 10.25 -11.79
N GLN A 136 6.96 10.45 -10.50
CA GLN A 136 8.28 10.10 -9.95
C GLN A 136 8.43 8.64 -9.50
N GLY A 137 7.44 7.79 -9.75
CA GLY A 137 7.34 6.49 -9.07
C GLY A 137 6.59 6.61 -7.76
N LEU A 138 6.52 5.53 -7.00
CA LEU A 138 5.85 5.47 -5.71
C LEU A 138 6.65 4.56 -4.76
N TYR A 139 6.85 5.01 -3.53
CA TYR A 139 7.50 4.22 -2.48
C TYR A 139 6.56 4.04 -1.28
N ILE A 140 6.28 2.78 -0.97
CA ILE A 140 5.40 2.36 0.13
C ILE A 140 6.21 1.54 1.12
N ILE A 141 5.88 1.71 2.38
CA ILE A 141 6.33 0.84 3.45
C ILE A 141 5.10 0.18 4.05
N GLU A 142 4.98 -1.12 3.80
CA GLU A 142 3.86 -1.94 4.22
C GLU A 142 4.21 -2.64 5.54
N LEU A 143 3.28 -2.62 6.48
CA LEU A 143 3.32 -3.42 7.70
C LEU A 143 2.13 -4.37 7.70
N CYS A 144 2.37 -5.65 7.96
CA CYS A 144 1.35 -6.70 7.88
C CYS A 144 1.33 -7.50 9.19
N THR A 145 0.19 -7.53 9.87
CA THR A 145 0.02 -8.21 11.17
C THR A 145 -1.26 -9.06 11.19
N PRO A 146 -1.21 -10.38 11.45
CA PRO A 146 0.00 -11.23 11.55
C PRO A 146 0.85 -11.28 10.28
N PRO A 147 2.05 -11.91 10.30
CA PRO A 147 2.96 -12.02 9.14
C PRO A 147 2.27 -12.55 7.88
N TRP A 148 2.74 -12.12 6.71
CA TRP A 148 2.14 -12.36 5.41
C TRP A 148 1.98 -13.87 5.10
N ASP A 149 0.81 -14.25 4.57
CA ASP A 149 0.61 -15.55 3.92
C ASP A 149 -0.08 -15.32 2.59
N SER A 150 0.60 -15.71 1.52
CA SER A 150 0.09 -15.62 0.14
C SER A 150 -1.30 -16.24 -0.07
N LYS A 151 -1.72 -17.21 0.75
CA LYS A 151 -3.05 -17.84 0.64
C LYS A 151 -4.19 -16.91 1.01
N ASP A 152 -3.88 -15.83 1.73
CA ASP A 152 -4.85 -14.88 2.22
C ASP A 152 -5.08 -13.71 1.26
N CYS A 153 -4.46 -13.72 0.07
CA CYS A 153 -4.70 -12.78 -1.01
C CYS A 153 -5.25 -13.50 -2.25
N LYS A 154 -6.30 -12.93 -2.86
CA LYS A 154 -6.84 -13.34 -4.15
C LYS A 154 -6.62 -12.25 -5.17
N TYR A 155 -6.12 -12.62 -6.34
CA TYR A 155 -5.95 -11.72 -7.47
C TYR A 155 -7.21 -11.72 -8.33
N LEU A 156 -7.74 -10.55 -8.63
CA LEU A 156 -8.98 -10.37 -9.40
C LEU A 156 -8.71 -9.71 -10.75
N ASP A 157 -9.60 -9.97 -11.70
CA ASP A 157 -9.71 -9.20 -12.95
C ASP A 157 -10.62 -7.98 -12.71
N PRO A 158 -10.39 -6.81 -13.35
CA PRO A 158 -11.28 -5.65 -13.21
C PRO A 158 -12.73 -5.89 -13.65
N THR A 159 -13.01 -6.99 -14.36
CA THR A 159 -14.36 -7.42 -14.76
C THR A 159 -14.96 -8.50 -13.85
N ASP A 160 -14.28 -8.86 -12.76
CA ASP A 160 -14.77 -9.87 -11.81
C ASP A 160 -16.13 -9.45 -11.22
N LEU A 161 -17.10 -10.36 -11.28
CA LEU A 161 -18.49 -10.11 -10.90
C LEU A 161 -18.68 -9.86 -9.39
N SER A 162 -17.67 -10.16 -8.57
CA SER A 162 -17.67 -9.89 -7.14
C SER A 162 -17.22 -8.46 -6.78
N LEU A 163 -16.83 -7.65 -7.77
CA LEU A 163 -16.54 -6.23 -7.60
C LEU A 163 -17.86 -5.43 -7.68
N PRO A 164 -17.98 -4.33 -6.91
CA PRO A 164 -19.18 -3.50 -6.94
C PRO A 164 -19.36 -2.80 -8.29
N ALA A 165 -20.61 -2.52 -8.63
CA ALA A 165 -20.95 -1.72 -9.81
C ALA A 165 -20.21 -0.37 -9.77
N GLY A 166 -19.65 0.05 -10.90
CA GLY A 166 -18.85 1.26 -11.03
C GLY A 166 -17.35 1.08 -10.72
N PHE A 167 -16.90 -0.03 -10.12
CA PHE A 167 -15.47 -0.27 -9.88
C PHE A 167 -14.66 -0.17 -11.17
N LYS A 168 -15.16 -0.79 -12.25
CA LYS A 168 -14.50 -0.77 -13.56
C LYS A 168 -14.30 0.64 -14.11
N GLU A 169 -15.23 1.56 -13.86
CA GLU A 169 -15.12 2.94 -14.34
C GLU A 169 -13.97 3.69 -13.65
N PHE A 170 -13.80 3.50 -12.34
CA PHE A 170 -12.66 4.05 -11.60
C PHE A 170 -11.35 3.39 -12.01
N TYR A 171 -11.35 2.07 -12.19
CA TYR A 171 -10.19 1.34 -12.70
C TYR A 171 -9.76 1.89 -14.08
N ASP A 172 -10.67 1.95 -15.05
CA ASP A 172 -10.37 2.42 -16.41
C ASP A 172 -9.85 3.87 -16.40
N ARG A 173 -10.39 4.72 -15.50
CA ARG A 173 -9.86 6.08 -15.30
C ARG A 173 -8.42 6.09 -14.83
N ILE A 174 -8.07 5.26 -13.84
CA ILE A 174 -6.68 5.13 -13.36
C ILE A 174 -5.78 4.63 -14.49
N VAL A 175 -6.23 3.61 -15.24
CA VAL A 175 -5.45 3.08 -16.37
C VAL A 175 -5.24 4.14 -17.44
N SER A 176 -6.24 4.98 -17.72
CA SER A 176 -6.08 6.09 -18.66
C SER A 176 -5.00 7.07 -18.18
N LEU A 177 -5.05 7.48 -16.90
CA LEU A 177 -4.09 8.42 -16.32
C LEU A 177 -2.67 7.84 -16.26
N ASN A 178 -2.57 6.55 -15.94
CA ASN A 178 -1.35 5.75 -15.93
C ASN A 178 -0.70 5.61 -17.33
N ASN A 179 -1.44 5.81 -18.42
CA ASN A 179 -0.94 5.67 -19.79
C ASN A 179 -0.71 6.99 -20.54
N THR A 180 -1.27 8.11 -20.05
CA THR A 180 -1.06 9.43 -20.68
C THR A 180 0.40 9.89 -20.53
N SER A 181 0.92 10.49 -21.61
CA SER A 181 2.33 10.93 -21.79
C SER A 181 2.42 12.44 -21.85
#